data_AF-A0AAV1T5M3-F1
#
_entry.id   AF-A0AAV1T5M3-F1
#
_cell.length_a   1.000
_cell.length_b   1.000
_cell.length_c   1.000
_cell.angle_alpha   90.00
_cell.angle_beta   90.00
_cell.angle_gamma   90.00
#
_symmetry.space_group_name_H-M   'P 1'
#
loop_
_entity.id
_entity.type
_entity.pdbx_description
1 polymer ?
#
loop_
_entity_poly.entity_id
_entity_poly.type
_entity_poly.pdbx_seq_one_letter_code
_entity_poly.pdbx_strand_id
1 'polypeptide(L)'
;MLKVIYNSGYSRIPVWKKDPNDVVGIVFTKDLIYVDPNENVPLIAFARVFAVAAHRIWLDAELGEVLSVFKMGSTHMALVYDVNNWGLSDPFYELMGFVTLEDIVEEILQSKIMDETDSPKAKKERQNCTDQIGFSDREYSDEDALLLAETQPTFGTAL
;
A
#
# COMPACT_ATOMS: atom_id res chain seq x y z
N MET A 1 4.62 0.55 -14.20
CA MET A 1 3.73 0.38 -13.02
C MET A 1 4.23 -0.72 -12.08
N LEU A 2 4.46 -1.95 -12.56
CA LEU A 2 5.04 -3.03 -11.74
C LEU A 2 6.37 -2.62 -11.06
N LYS A 3 7.26 -1.92 -11.78
CA LYS A 3 8.52 -1.38 -11.20
C LYS A 3 8.30 -0.47 -9.98
N VAL A 4 7.25 0.35 -9.97
CA VAL A 4 6.92 1.24 -8.84
C VAL A 4 6.51 0.42 -7.62
N ILE A 5 5.73 -0.63 -7.84
CA ILE A 5 5.29 -1.54 -6.78
C ILE A 5 6.50 -2.28 -6.18
N TYR A 6 7.38 -2.84 -7.02
CA TYR A 6 8.58 -3.53 -6.55
C TYR A 6 9.50 -2.61 -5.74
N ASN A 7 9.70 -1.37 -6.19
CA ASN A 7 10.59 -0.43 -5.51
C ASN A 7 10.00 0.15 -4.21
N SER A 8 8.67 0.08 -4.04
CA SER A 8 7.99 0.60 -2.86
C SER A 8 8.24 -0.25 -1.61
N GLY A 9 8.53 -1.54 -1.76
CA GLY A 9 8.78 -2.45 -0.64
C GLY A 9 7.55 -2.81 0.20
N TYR A 10 6.36 -2.31 -0.14
CA TYR A 10 5.15 -2.64 0.60
C TYR A 10 4.64 -4.05 0.28
N SER A 11 4.17 -4.75 1.31
CA SER A 11 3.58 -6.09 1.16
C SER A 11 2.11 -6.07 0.75
N ARG A 12 1.41 -4.96 1.02
CA ARG A 12 -0.05 -4.81 0.87
C ARG A 12 -0.33 -3.47 0.19
N ILE A 13 -1.09 -3.50 -0.89
CA ILE A 13 -1.33 -2.34 -1.75
C ILE A 13 -2.84 -2.11 -1.89
N PRO A 14 -3.37 -0.97 -1.43
CA PRO A 14 -4.77 -0.66 -1.61
C PRO A 14 -5.07 -0.35 -3.09
N VAL A 15 -6.20 -0.84 -3.58
CA VAL A 15 -6.68 -0.58 -4.95
C VAL A 15 -8.03 0.12 -4.87
N TRP A 16 -8.11 1.29 -5.49
CA TRP A 16 -9.32 2.10 -5.60
C TRP A 16 -9.73 2.31 -7.06
N LYS A 17 -10.98 2.71 -7.29
CA LYS A 17 -11.54 2.77 -8.65
C LYS A 17 -11.38 4.14 -9.31
N LYS A 18 -12.13 5.14 -8.82
CA LYS A 18 -12.14 6.51 -9.35
C LYS A 18 -11.70 7.51 -8.31
N ASP A 19 -12.12 7.29 -7.07
CA ASP A 19 -11.86 8.15 -5.93
C ASP A 19 -10.94 7.40 -4.96
N PRO A 20 -9.90 8.05 -4.39
CA PRO A 20 -9.10 7.48 -3.31
C PRO A 20 -9.92 7.01 -2.10
N ASN A 21 -11.10 7.61 -1.86
CA ASN A 21 -12.03 7.20 -0.81
C ASN A 21 -12.76 5.88 -1.14
N ASP A 22 -12.80 5.48 -2.42
CA ASP A 22 -13.48 4.25 -2.88
C ASP A 22 -12.48 3.11 -3.07
N VAL A 23 -11.88 2.67 -1.94
CA VAL A 23 -11.00 1.51 -1.92
C VAL A 23 -11.82 0.23 -2.05
N VAL A 24 -11.58 -0.50 -3.14
CA VAL A 24 -12.26 -1.73 -3.51
C VAL A 24 -11.67 -2.93 -2.78
N GLY A 25 -10.36 -2.92 -2.52
CA GLY A 25 -9.69 -4.00 -1.82
C GLY A 25 -8.18 -3.81 -1.70
N ILE A 26 -7.52 -4.84 -1.19
CA ILE A 26 -6.07 -4.90 -1.00
C ILE A 26 -5.50 -6.01 -1.86
N VAL A 27 -4.40 -5.70 -2.53
CA VAL A 27 -3.60 -6.65 -3.31
C VAL A 27 -2.31 -6.95 -2.57
N PHE A 28 -1.89 -8.22 -2.54
CA PHE A 28 -0.60 -8.59 -1.98
C PHE A 28 0.49 -8.58 -3.04
N THR A 29 1.67 -8.06 -2.69
CA THR A 29 2.83 -8.04 -3.58
C THR A 29 3.28 -9.44 -3.98
N LYS A 30 3.06 -10.44 -3.12
CA LYS A 30 3.34 -11.85 -3.44
C LYS A 30 2.50 -12.38 -4.62
N ASP A 31 1.32 -11.84 -4.85
CA ASP A 31 0.43 -12.34 -5.92
C ASP A 31 0.89 -11.81 -7.29
N LEU A 32 1.73 -10.77 -7.32
CA LEU A 32 2.34 -10.26 -8.55
C LEU A 32 3.30 -11.27 -9.19
N ILE A 33 3.71 -12.34 -8.49
CA ILE A 33 4.52 -13.41 -9.08
C ILE A 33 3.80 -14.14 -10.23
N TYR A 34 2.46 -14.04 -10.29
CA TYR A 34 1.64 -14.65 -11.34
C TYR A 34 1.45 -13.74 -12.56
N VAL A 35 1.98 -12.51 -12.52
CA VAL A 35 1.87 -11.54 -13.62
C VAL A 35 3.12 -11.64 -14.49
N ASP A 36 2.93 -11.95 -15.78
CA ASP A 36 4.01 -11.86 -16.76
C ASP A 36 4.30 -10.37 -17.06
N PRO A 37 5.54 -9.88 -16.87
CA PRO A 37 5.91 -8.51 -17.20
C PRO A 37 5.75 -8.14 -18.69
N ASN A 38 5.74 -9.15 -19.58
CA ASN A 38 5.58 -8.95 -21.01
C ASN A 38 4.11 -8.82 -21.42
N GLU A 39 3.19 -9.31 -20.58
CA GLU A 39 1.77 -9.13 -20.77
C GLU A 39 1.33 -7.80 -20.12
N ASN A 40 0.74 -6.92 -20.91
CA ASN A 40 0.19 -5.66 -20.40
C ASN A 40 -1.16 -5.89 -19.71
N VAL A 41 -1.15 -6.69 -18.64
CA VAL A 41 -2.34 -7.02 -17.85
C VAL A 41 -2.82 -5.77 -17.12
N PRO A 42 -4.07 -5.31 -17.34
CA PRO A 42 -4.58 -4.14 -16.64
C PRO A 42 -4.76 -4.44 -15.14
N LEU A 43 -4.30 -3.53 -14.28
CA LEU A 43 -4.35 -3.68 -12.81
C LEU A 43 -5.76 -4.01 -12.30
N ILE A 44 -6.80 -3.48 -12.95
CA ILE A 44 -8.19 -3.75 -12.57
C ILE A 44 -8.61 -5.20 -12.79
N ALA A 45 -8.09 -5.86 -13.84
CA ALA A 45 -8.36 -7.27 -14.08
C ALA A 45 -7.63 -8.15 -13.06
N PHE A 46 -6.39 -7.77 -12.73
CA PHE A 46 -5.61 -8.42 -11.67
C PHE A 46 -6.27 -8.26 -10.30
N ALA A 47 -6.62 -7.04 -9.91
CA ALA A 47 -7.32 -6.75 -8.66
C ALA A 47 -8.67 -7.49 -8.58
N ARG A 48 -9.41 -7.64 -9.69
CA ARG A 48 -10.65 -8.42 -9.67
C ARG A 48 -10.46 -9.90 -9.30
N VAL A 49 -9.28 -10.46 -9.58
CA VAL A 49 -8.96 -11.87 -9.31
C VAL A 49 -8.28 -12.05 -7.94
N PHE A 50 -7.36 -11.15 -7.60
CA PHE A 50 -6.47 -11.31 -6.44
C PHE A 50 -6.76 -10.34 -5.29
N ALA A 51 -7.55 -9.28 -5.49
CA ALA A 51 -7.83 -8.36 -4.40
C ALA A 51 -8.71 -9.04 -3.35
N VAL A 52 -8.30 -8.87 -2.09
CA VAL A 52 -9.07 -9.29 -0.93
C VAL A 52 -9.81 -8.09 -0.39
N ALA A 53 -11.04 -8.32 0.09
CA ALA A 53 -11.81 -7.27 0.74
C ALA A 53 -11.06 -6.77 1.98
N ALA A 54 -10.88 -5.45 2.06
CA ALA A 54 -10.33 -4.81 3.23
C ALA A 54 -11.41 -4.61 4.29
N HIS A 55 -11.10 -4.89 5.56
CA HIS A 55 -11.99 -4.53 6.64
C HIS A 55 -12.11 -3.01 6.75
N ARG A 56 -13.35 -2.53 6.97
CA ARG A 56 -13.64 -1.12 7.19
C ARG A 56 -13.91 -0.90 8.66
N ILE A 57 -13.28 0.14 9.19
CA ILE A 57 -13.27 0.47 10.61
C ILE A 57 -13.60 1.95 10.73
N TRP A 58 -14.34 2.31 11.76
CA TRP A 58 -14.68 3.70 12.04
C TRP A 58 -13.56 4.37 12.84
N LEU A 59 -13.39 5.68 12.64
CA LEU A 59 -12.38 6.46 13.35
C LEU A 59 -12.54 6.44 14.87
N ASP A 60 -13.77 6.24 15.35
CA ASP A 60 -14.14 6.15 16.77
C ASP A 60 -14.07 4.72 17.34
N ALA A 61 -13.67 3.73 16.54
CA ALA A 61 -13.57 2.34 16.99
C ALA A 61 -12.46 2.13 18.02
N GLU A 62 -12.74 1.35 19.06
CA GLU A 62 -11.75 1.03 20.10
C GLU A 62 -10.71 0.02 19.60
N LEU A 63 -9.47 0.15 20.09
CA LEU A 63 -8.35 -0.74 19.71
C LEU A 63 -8.68 -2.23 19.91
N GLY A 64 -9.43 -2.57 20.96
CA GLY A 64 -9.84 -3.94 21.25
C GLY A 64 -10.81 -4.52 20.21
N GLU A 65 -11.68 -3.68 19.64
CA GLU A 65 -12.58 -4.06 18.55
C GLU A 65 -11.80 -4.28 17.26
N VAL A 66 -10.89 -3.35 16.93
CA VAL A 66 -10.01 -3.47 15.76
C VAL A 66 -9.16 -4.74 15.83
N LEU A 67 -8.57 -5.02 16.99
CA LEU A 67 -7.77 -6.24 17.20
C LEU A 67 -8.64 -7.49 17.04
N SER A 68 -9.88 -7.47 17.50
CA SER A 68 -10.82 -8.58 17.33
C SER A 68 -11.15 -8.83 15.85
N VAL A 69 -11.31 -7.76 15.06
CA VAL A 69 -11.47 -7.85 13.61
C VAL A 69 -10.25 -8.52 12.97
N PHE A 70 -9.02 -8.14 13.36
CA PHE A 70 -7.82 -8.78 12.84
C PHE A 70 -7.61 -10.23 13.30
N LYS A 71 -8.09 -10.59 14.50
CA LYS A 71 -8.07 -11.98 14.99
C LYS A 71 -9.07 -12.89 14.27
N MET A 72 -10.20 -12.35 13.82
CA MET A 72 -11.25 -13.10 13.13
C MET A 72 -11.08 -13.09 11.61
N GLY A 73 -10.42 -12.05 11.08
CA GLY A 73 -10.27 -11.79 9.66
C GLY A 73 -9.06 -12.47 9.00
N SER A 74 -8.99 -12.32 7.68
CA SER A 74 -7.89 -12.85 6.85
C SER A 74 -6.82 -11.80 6.50
N THR A 75 -7.09 -10.51 6.74
CA THR A 75 -6.21 -9.41 6.37
C THR A 75 -5.76 -8.63 7.60
N HIS A 76 -4.45 -8.45 7.77
CA HIS A 76 -3.85 -7.65 8.86
C HIS A 76 -3.75 -6.15 8.52
N MET A 77 -4.60 -5.67 7.62
CA MET A 77 -4.71 -4.27 7.22
C MET A 77 -6.19 -3.93 7.08
N ALA A 78 -6.57 -2.77 7.60
CA ALA A 78 -7.93 -2.26 7.56
C ALA A 78 -7.94 -0.78 7.14
N LEU A 79 -9.08 -0.37 6.60
CA LEU A 79 -9.38 0.98 6.16
C LEU A 79 -10.10 1.73 7.26
N VAL A 80 -9.63 2.92 7.60
CA VAL A 80 -10.23 3.79 8.61
C VAL A 80 -11.06 4.85 7.90
N TYR A 81 -12.35 4.91 8.21
CA TYR A 81 -13.29 5.87 7.66
C TYR A 81 -13.81 6.81 8.74
N ASP A 82 -14.05 8.06 8.35
CA ASP A 82 -14.81 9.03 9.13
C ASP A 82 -16.11 9.40 8.41
N VAL A 83 -17.11 9.81 9.19
CA VAL A 83 -18.39 10.26 8.67
C VAL A 83 -18.35 11.77 8.55
N ASN A 84 -18.14 12.25 7.33
CA ASN A 84 -18.15 13.67 7.07
C ASN A 84 -19.59 14.16 6.88
N ASN A 85 -20.04 15.01 7.80
CA ASN A 85 -21.36 15.65 7.80
C ASN A 85 -21.27 17.17 7.58
N TRP A 86 -20.10 17.69 7.18
CA TRP A 86 -19.93 19.11 6.92
C TRP A 86 -20.67 19.51 5.64
N GLY A 87 -21.84 20.12 5.80
CA GLY A 87 -22.55 20.80 4.71
C GLY A 87 -24.06 20.60 4.74
N LEU A 88 -24.70 21.09 3.67
CA LEU A 88 -26.13 20.93 3.40
C LEU A 88 -26.46 19.65 2.60
N SER A 89 -25.44 18.85 2.27
CA SER A 89 -25.56 17.62 1.48
C SER A 89 -25.64 16.39 2.38
N ASP A 90 -26.00 15.25 1.79
CA ASP A 90 -26.03 13.98 2.50
C ASP A 90 -24.63 13.63 3.06
N PRO A 91 -24.55 13.05 4.28
CA PRO A 91 -23.28 12.61 4.86
C PRO A 91 -22.58 11.60 3.94
N PHE A 92 -21.26 11.71 3.83
CA PHE A 92 -20.44 10.79 3.06
C PHE A 92 -19.31 10.21 3.92
N TYR A 93 -18.83 9.03 3.51
CA TYR A 93 -17.71 8.37 4.16
C TYR A 93 -16.40 8.82 3.53
N GLU A 94 -15.51 9.34 4.34
CA GLU A 94 -14.18 9.80 3.92
C GLU A 94 -13.13 8.82 4.44
N LEU A 95 -12.19 8.41 3.58
CA LEU A 95 -11.09 7.55 3.99
C LEU A 95 -10.04 8.39 4.71
N MET A 96 -9.89 8.17 6.01
CA MET A 96 -8.86 8.85 6.80
C MET A 96 -7.49 8.21 6.65
N GLY A 97 -7.45 6.89 6.46
CA GLY A 97 -6.19 6.16 6.30
C GLY A 97 -6.30 4.67 6.46
N PHE A 98 -5.18 4.05 6.81
CA PHE A 98 -5.02 2.61 6.96
C PHE A 98 -4.47 2.31 8.35
N VAL A 99 -4.87 1.17 8.90
CA VAL A 99 -4.31 0.63 10.14
C VAL A 99 -3.87 -0.80 9.90
N THR A 100 -2.71 -1.18 10.44
CA THR A 100 -2.19 -2.54 10.36
C THR A 100 -2.15 -3.20 11.73
N LEU A 101 -2.03 -4.52 11.75
CA LEU A 101 -1.81 -5.25 12.99
C LEU A 101 -0.47 -4.86 13.65
N GLU A 102 0.54 -4.52 12.85
CA GLU A 102 1.86 -4.07 13.33
C GLU A 102 1.69 -2.81 14.19
N ASP A 103 0.98 -1.78 13.67
CA ASP A 103 0.69 -0.54 14.40
C ASP A 103 -0.02 -0.79 15.74
N ILE A 104 -0.97 -1.74 15.77
CA ILE A 104 -1.72 -2.07 17.00
C ILE A 104 -0.81 -2.72 18.04
N VAL A 105 0.08 -3.62 17.61
CA VAL A 105 1.03 -4.26 18.52
C VAL A 105 2.07 -3.25 18.99
N GLU A 106 2.50 -2.31 18.14
CA GLU A 106 3.39 -1.21 18.54
C GLU A 106 2.79 -0.34 19.64
N GLU A 107 1.52 0.04 19.51
CA GLU A 107 0.79 0.82 20.53
C GLU A 107 0.67 0.05 21.85
N ILE A 108 0.37 -1.26 21.80
CA ILE A 108 0.28 -2.11 23.00
C ILE A 108 1.64 -2.27 23.68
N LEU A 109 2.70 -2.49 22.90
CA LEU A 109 4.06 -2.69 23.42
C LEU A 109 4.78 -1.38 23.73
N GLN A 110 4.22 -0.23 23.35
CA GLN A 110 4.84 1.10 23.43
C GLN A 110 6.25 1.13 22.84
N SER A 111 6.48 0.33 21.79
CA SER A 111 7.78 0.16 21.16
C SER A 111 7.60 -0.11 19.68
N LYS A 112 8.49 0.45 18.86
CA LYS A 112 8.49 0.20 17.42
C LYS A 112 8.93 -1.23 17.14
N ILE A 113 8.17 -1.91 16.29
CA ILE A 113 8.54 -3.19 15.72
C ILE A 113 9.38 -2.87 14.50
N MET A 114 10.64 -3.27 14.50
CA MET A 114 11.46 -3.14 13.30
C MET A 114 11.23 -4.35 12.42
N ASP A 115 10.72 -4.11 11.21
CA ASP A 115 10.63 -5.14 10.19
C ASP A 115 12.05 -5.51 9.70
N GLU A 116 12.18 -6.71 9.11
CA GLU A 116 13.43 -7.15 8.52
C GLU A 116 13.92 -6.18 7.43
N THR A 117 13.02 -5.40 6.83
CA THR A 117 13.33 -4.47 5.73
C THR A 117 13.64 -3.04 6.17
N ASP A 118 13.34 -2.67 7.42
CA ASP A 118 13.39 -1.29 7.90
C ASP A 118 14.80 -0.83 8.26
N SER A 119 15.70 -1.76 8.56
CA SER A 119 17.05 -1.39 8.98
C SER A 119 17.91 -0.95 7.79
N PRO A 120 18.73 0.12 7.93
CA PRO A 120 19.69 0.50 6.89
C PRO A 120 20.74 -0.59 6.63
N LYS A 121 20.98 -1.47 7.62
CA LYS A 121 21.81 -2.67 7.45
C LYS A 121 21.15 -3.68 6.51
N ALA A 122 19.85 -3.94 6.66
CA ALA A 122 19.10 -4.85 5.78
C ALA A 122 19.02 -4.34 4.34
N LYS A 123 18.88 -3.02 4.12
CA LYS A 123 18.98 -2.42 2.78
C LYS A 123 20.35 -2.67 2.14
N LYS A 124 21.42 -2.52 2.93
CA LYS A 124 22.80 -2.78 2.48
C LYS A 124 23.09 -4.27 2.25
N GLU A 125 22.56 -5.16 3.08
CA GLU A 125 22.66 -6.60 2.89
C GLU A 125 21.92 -7.08 1.64
N ARG A 126 20.73 -6.54 1.35
CA ARG A 126 20.01 -6.80 0.09
C ARG A 126 20.80 -6.34 -1.13
N GLN A 127 21.41 -5.16 -1.08
CA GLN A 127 22.26 -4.67 -2.16
C GLN A 127 23.46 -5.60 -2.38
N ASN A 128 24.17 -5.95 -1.30
CA ASN A 128 25.31 -6.85 -1.35
C ASN A 128 24.94 -8.26 -1.87
N CYS A 129 23.76 -8.77 -1.52
CA CYS A 129 23.25 -10.02 -2.06
C CYS A 129 22.98 -9.90 -3.57
N THR A 130 22.34 -8.81 -4.01
CA THR A 130 22.05 -8.52 -5.44
C THR A 130 23.32 -8.45 -6.28
N ASP A 131 24.36 -7.80 -5.74
CA ASP A 131 25.68 -7.69 -6.37
C ASP A 131 26.36 -9.06 -6.54
N GLN A 132 26.16 -9.98 -5.59
CA GLN A 132 26.69 -11.35 -5.64
C GLN A 132 25.97 -12.26 -6.65
N ILE A 133 24.73 -11.96 -7.01
CA ILE A 133 23.95 -12.73 -8.02
C ILE A 133 24.31 -12.33 -9.45
N GLY A 134 25.20 -11.35 -9.64
CA GLY A 134 25.65 -10.90 -10.96
C GLY A 134 24.59 -10.15 -11.78
N PHE A 135 23.51 -9.69 -11.14
CA PHE A 135 22.58 -8.72 -11.70
C PHE A 135 23.21 -7.32 -11.56
N SER A 136 24.30 -7.09 -12.29
CA SER A 136 24.76 -5.72 -12.50
C SER A 136 23.74 -5.03 -13.40
N ASP A 137 23.29 -3.86 -12.96
CA ASP A 137 22.48 -2.93 -13.73
C ASP A 137 23.13 -2.71 -15.11
N ARG A 138 22.73 -3.50 -16.12
CA ARG A 138 22.98 -3.14 -17.51
C ARG A 138 21.99 -2.06 -17.87
N GLU A 139 22.51 -0.83 -17.75
CA GLU A 139 22.09 0.38 -18.45
C GLU A 139 20.61 0.74 -18.29
N TYR A 140 20.29 1.38 -17.16
CA TYR A 140 19.33 2.48 -17.19
C TYR A 140 20.15 3.76 -17.25
N SER A 141 20.27 4.33 -18.46
CA SER A 141 20.96 5.60 -18.68
C SER A 141 20.35 6.70 -17.82
N ASP A 142 21.21 7.49 -17.20
CA ASP A 142 20.90 8.65 -16.33
C ASP A 142 20.01 9.73 -16.98
N GLU A 143 19.66 9.58 -18.25
CA GLU A 143 18.75 10.45 -19.01
C GLU A 143 17.25 10.21 -18.63
N ASP A 144 16.87 9.03 -18.12
CA ASP A 144 15.47 8.73 -17.74
C ASP A 144 15.13 9.21 -16.31
N ALA A 145 16.14 9.46 -15.47
CA ALA A 145 15.96 9.95 -14.10
C ALA A 145 15.56 11.43 -14.06
N LEU A 146 15.91 12.21 -15.10
CA LEU A 146 15.51 13.62 -15.21
C LEU A 146 14.05 13.78 -15.62
N LEU A 147 13.47 12.82 -16.36
CA LEU A 147 12.07 12.89 -16.83
C LEU A 147 11.05 12.57 -15.74
N LEU A 148 11.46 11.98 -14.61
CA LEU A 148 10.60 11.72 -13.46
C LEU A 148 10.57 12.85 -12.42
N ALA A 149 11.45 13.85 -12.55
CA ALA A 149 11.43 15.05 -11.73
C ALA A 149 10.52 16.17 -12.31
N GLU A 150 10.14 16.09 -13.59
CA GLU A 150 9.39 17.15 -14.28
C GLU A 150 7.93 16.82 -14.64
N THR A 151 7.42 15.63 -14.36
CA THR A 151 5.98 15.36 -14.45
C THR A 151 5.39 15.15 -13.06
N GLN A 152 5.17 16.25 -12.36
CA GLN A 152 4.13 16.35 -11.35
C GLN A 152 2.81 15.88 -11.99
N PRO A 153 2.14 14.80 -11.54
CA PRO A 153 0.72 14.70 -11.77
C PRO A 153 0.10 15.83 -10.96
N THR A 154 -0.37 16.85 -11.66
CA THR A 154 -1.18 17.93 -11.10
C THR A 154 -2.36 17.33 -10.34
N PHE A 155 -2.24 17.25 -9.01
CA PHE A 155 -3.41 17.22 -8.14
C PHE A 155 -3.99 18.62 -8.18
N GLY A 156 -5.12 18.73 -8.87
CA GLY A 156 -5.78 20.00 -9.14
C GLY A 156 -6.07 20.77 -7.86
N THR A 157 -5.52 21.97 -7.79
CA THR A 157 -6.09 23.07 -7.02
C THR A 157 -7.44 23.41 -7.66
N ALA A 158 -8.53 23.30 -6.91
CA ALA A 158 -9.80 23.91 -7.26
C ALA A 158 -10.37 24.59 -6.00
N LEU A 159 -10.39 25.92 -6.11
CA LEU A 159 -11.10 26.98 -5.38
C LEU A 159 -12.08 26.59 -4.28
#